data_AF-A0A5C6Q1W8-F1
#
_entry.id   AF-A0A5C6Q1W8-F1
#
_cell.length_a   1.000
_cell.length_b   1.000
_cell.length_c   1.000
_cell.angle_alpha   90.00
_cell.angle_beta   90.00
_cell.angle_gamma   90.00
#
_symmetry.space_group_name_H-M   'P 1'
#
loop_
_entity.id
_entity.type
_entity.pdbx_description
1 polymer ?
#
loop_
_entity_poly.entity_id
_entity_poly.type
_entity_poly.pdbx_seq_one_letter_code
_entity_poly.pdbx_strand_id
1 'polypeptide(L)'
;MHAYSDEGSPIAATFSIEKDADYFAVILESRSGPSRGNPARNPEYNVALELLLVRLAGLRATLWDAFVDSAVARRLPKQARRILDAPVGLDDATDVHQMRMRLSVAASGVGREPGAAGEGNRTKRIRLIVTVPGHEPYDSRALQVVLARPPMTLDPSPAAIGGFLRDLIGLELLTISDRRINVILAVRANDVLVATDEYLSGQTVPVASVATAMETLRRDGAIDATPATLGNRSSFIGAVLLQLPGARVVDTKPPQIVIVPDASQEFDLEEQESVRAASIPGPFQGALNRLTTVRQRREQSALRMALLHGRDEAACALCGELFPSRFLWASHIKKRAATNEDEARDLPGIAMLACIFGCDALFEDGYISVDGGRVIGTSTVGRMSAIGRRVRELHGRIVPNYSQSAAYFQWHLQNVFLA
;
A
#
# COMPACT_ATOMS: atom_id res chain seq x y z
N MET A 1 13.16 -5.22 -8.25
CA MET A 1 12.10 -4.66 -7.38
C MET A 1 12.25 -5.25 -5.99
N HIS A 2 11.75 -4.56 -4.96
CA HIS A 2 11.64 -5.09 -3.60
C HIS A 2 10.20 -5.51 -3.30
N ALA A 3 10.03 -6.59 -2.56
CA ALA A 3 8.73 -6.91 -1.96
C ALA A 3 8.52 -6.03 -0.72
N TYR A 4 7.27 -5.76 -0.36
CA TYR A 4 6.89 -5.03 0.85
C TYR A 4 6.20 -5.97 1.82
N SER A 5 6.38 -5.81 3.14
CA SER A 5 5.66 -6.55 4.16
C SER A 5 4.16 -6.20 4.17
N ASP A 6 3.37 -6.91 4.98
CA ASP A 6 1.94 -6.63 5.13
C ASP A 6 1.66 -5.27 5.79
N GLU A 7 2.63 -4.75 6.55
CA GLU A 7 2.64 -3.40 7.11
C GLU A 7 3.17 -2.35 6.12
N GLY A 8 3.56 -2.75 4.91
CA GLY A 8 4.03 -1.85 3.85
C GLY A 8 5.51 -1.46 3.93
N SER A 9 6.31 -2.13 4.77
CA SER A 9 7.77 -1.87 4.85
C SER A 9 8.52 -2.61 3.74
N PRO A 10 9.51 -2.01 3.06
CA PRO A 10 10.27 -2.71 2.03
C PRO A 10 11.14 -3.81 2.63
N ILE A 11 11.13 -4.99 2.03
CA ILE A 11 12.03 -6.10 2.32
C ILE A 11 13.31 -5.90 1.51
N ALA A 12 14.45 -5.78 2.19
CA ALA A 12 15.77 -5.59 1.61
C ALA A 12 16.30 -6.90 0.96
N ALA A 13 15.61 -7.37 -0.07
CA ALA A 13 16.06 -8.35 -1.04
C ALA A 13 15.38 -8.10 -2.40
N THR A 14 16.18 -8.15 -3.46
CA THR A 14 15.71 -7.84 -4.82
C THR A 14 15.15 -9.09 -5.48
N PHE A 15 14.00 -8.97 -6.13
CA PHE A 15 13.46 -9.99 -7.02
C PHE A 15 12.95 -9.38 -8.34
N SER A 16 12.75 -10.25 -9.33
CA SER A 16 12.13 -9.94 -10.63
C SER A 16 11.29 -11.12 -11.14
N ILE A 17 10.42 -10.87 -12.11
CA ILE A 17 9.69 -11.92 -12.84
C ILE A 17 9.91 -11.74 -14.34
N GLU A 18 10.30 -12.83 -14.98
CA GLU A 18 10.50 -12.92 -16.42
C GLU A 18 9.56 -13.97 -17.02
N LYS A 19 9.24 -13.82 -18.31
CA LYS A 19 8.61 -14.90 -19.07
C LYS A 19 9.62 -16.03 -19.30
N ASP A 20 9.20 -17.27 -19.07
CA ASP A 20 9.99 -18.48 -19.31
C ASP A 20 9.13 -19.49 -20.09
N ALA A 21 9.11 -19.36 -21.42
CA ALA A 21 8.18 -20.07 -22.31
C ALA A 21 6.71 -19.90 -21.87
N ASP A 22 6.07 -20.99 -21.45
CA ASP A 22 4.68 -21.04 -20.97
C ASP A 22 4.55 -20.85 -19.45
N TYR A 23 5.64 -20.47 -18.78
CA TYR A 23 5.74 -20.29 -17.34
C TYR A 23 6.23 -18.89 -16.97
N PHE A 24 6.08 -18.55 -15.70
CA PHE A 24 6.79 -17.42 -15.09
C PHE A 24 8.06 -17.90 -14.41
N ALA A 25 9.13 -17.12 -14.55
CA ALA A 25 10.34 -17.29 -13.77
C ALA A 25 10.43 -16.20 -12.69
N VAL A 26 10.14 -16.57 -11.43
CA VAL A 26 10.37 -15.70 -10.27
C VAL A 26 11.83 -15.82 -9.86
N ILE A 27 12.57 -14.73 -9.94
CA ILE A 27 14.01 -14.71 -9.71
C ILE A 27 14.29 -13.93 -8.44
N LEU A 28 14.94 -14.58 -7.46
CA LEU A 28 15.40 -13.94 -6.24
C LEU A 28 16.91 -13.80 -6.28
N GLU A 29 17.38 -12.56 -6.11
CA GLU A 29 18.80 -12.21 -6.20
C GLU A 29 19.59 -12.70 -4.97
N SER A 30 20.82 -13.18 -5.19
CA SER A 30 21.66 -13.73 -4.11
C SER A 30 21.95 -12.71 -3.00
N ARG A 31 22.07 -13.20 -1.77
CA ARG A 31 22.64 -12.44 -0.65
C ARG A 31 24.17 -12.44 -0.69
N SER A 32 24.78 -11.31 -0.37
CA SER A 32 26.22 -11.21 -0.08
C SER A 32 26.44 -10.65 1.32
N GLY A 33 27.50 -11.09 1.99
CA GLY A 33 27.97 -10.45 3.21
C GLY A 33 28.52 -9.05 2.94
N PRO A 34 28.70 -8.23 3.99
CA PRO A 34 29.42 -6.97 3.85
C PRO A 34 30.87 -7.24 3.41
N SER A 35 31.39 -6.39 2.53
CA SER A 35 32.78 -6.42 2.07
C SER A 35 33.43 -5.07 2.37
N ARG A 36 34.76 -4.96 2.23
CA ARG A 36 35.51 -3.73 2.52
C ARG A 36 34.96 -2.58 1.67
N GLY A 37 34.24 -1.66 2.30
CA GLY A 37 33.59 -0.50 1.67
C GLY A 37 32.24 -0.76 0.99
N ASN A 38 31.69 -1.98 1.04
CA ASN A 38 30.40 -2.30 0.42
C ASN A 38 29.43 -2.91 1.44
N PRO A 39 28.20 -2.35 1.58
CA PRO A 39 27.18 -2.91 2.46
C PRO A 39 26.73 -4.30 1.99
N ALA A 40 26.11 -5.07 2.89
CA ALA A 40 25.55 -6.37 2.56
C ALA A 40 24.45 -6.23 1.50
N ARG A 41 24.50 -7.05 0.44
CA ARG A 41 23.45 -7.10 -0.59
C ARG A 41 22.39 -8.11 -0.20
N ASN A 42 21.12 -7.73 -0.35
CA ASN A 42 19.95 -8.56 -0.07
C ASN A 42 20.00 -9.23 1.33
N PRO A 43 20.21 -8.47 2.43
CA PRO A 43 20.33 -9.03 3.78
C PRO A 43 19.09 -9.83 4.22
N GLU A 44 17.91 -9.50 3.69
CA GLU A 44 16.62 -10.13 4.03
C GLU A 44 16.19 -11.23 3.06
N TYR A 45 17.14 -11.86 2.36
CA TYR A 45 16.88 -12.91 1.36
C TYR A 45 15.88 -13.99 1.82
N ASN A 46 16.04 -14.53 3.03
CA ASN A 46 15.17 -15.60 3.52
C ASN A 46 13.75 -15.10 3.78
N VAL A 47 13.61 -13.88 4.32
CA VAL A 47 12.32 -13.22 4.54
C VAL A 47 11.61 -13.01 3.21
N ALA A 48 12.33 -12.52 2.19
CA ALA A 48 11.76 -12.35 0.86
C ALA A 48 11.36 -13.68 0.21
N LEU A 49 12.15 -14.73 0.33
CA LEU A 49 11.80 -16.05 -0.22
C LEU A 49 10.54 -16.61 0.44
N GLU A 50 10.42 -16.53 1.77
CA GLU A 50 9.20 -16.94 2.47
C GLU A 50 8.00 -16.10 2.03
N LEU A 51 8.14 -14.78 1.98
CA LEU A 51 7.05 -13.89 1.55
C LEU A 51 6.56 -14.18 0.13
N LEU A 52 7.49 -14.39 -0.81
CA LEU A 52 7.14 -14.74 -2.19
C LEU A 52 6.41 -16.08 -2.26
N LEU A 53 6.84 -17.08 -1.47
CA LEU A 53 6.16 -18.38 -1.40
C LEU A 53 4.77 -18.28 -0.77
N VAL A 54 4.59 -17.48 0.29
CA VAL A 54 3.26 -17.18 0.88
C VAL A 54 2.33 -16.57 -0.18
N ARG A 55 2.83 -15.59 -0.95
CA ARG A 55 2.02 -14.91 -1.97
C ARG A 55 1.68 -15.83 -3.14
N LEU A 56 2.64 -16.62 -3.60
CA LEU A 56 2.40 -17.63 -4.63
C LEU A 56 1.39 -18.69 -4.16
N ALA A 57 1.43 -19.09 -2.88
CA ALA A 57 0.44 -19.99 -2.29
C ALA A 57 -0.97 -19.37 -2.25
N GLY A 58 -1.08 -18.09 -1.87
CA GLY A 58 -2.34 -17.36 -1.90
C GLY A 58 -2.95 -17.21 -3.31
N LEU A 59 -2.10 -17.23 -4.35
CA LEU A 59 -2.52 -17.25 -5.76
C LEU A 59 -2.70 -18.68 -6.31
N ARG A 60 -2.61 -19.71 -5.46
CA ARG A 60 -2.71 -21.13 -5.85
C ARG A 60 -1.75 -21.54 -6.96
N ALA A 61 -0.55 -20.97 -6.95
CA ALA A 61 0.45 -21.23 -7.97
C ALA A 61 0.95 -22.68 -7.93
N THR A 62 1.37 -23.21 -9.07
CA THR A 62 2.11 -24.48 -9.11
C THR A 62 3.58 -24.17 -9.36
N LEU A 63 4.44 -24.60 -8.44
CA LEU A 63 5.89 -24.57 -8.60
C LEU A 63 6.33 -25.80 -9.41
N TRP A 64 6.56 -25.60 -10.70
CA TRP A 64 6.94 -26.66 -11.63
C TRP A 64 8.40 -27.08 -11.52
N ASP A 65 9.26 -26.09 -11.30
CA ASP A 65 10.69 -26.33 -11.19
C ASP A 65 11.38 -25.23 -10.38
N ALA A 66 12.59 -25.48 -9.93
CA ALA A 66 13.44 -24.47 -9.33
C ALA A 66 14.92 -24.76 -9.59
N PHE A 67 15.69 -23.71 -9.84
CA PHE A 67 17.11 -23.81 -10.17
C PHE A 67 17.95 -22.79 -9.42
N VAL A 68 19.21 -23.13 -9.14
CA VAL A 68 20.23 -22.11 -8.86
C VAL A 68 20.64 -21.44 -10.18
N ASP A 69 20.50 -20.13 -10.22
CA ASP A 69 20.72 -19.31 -11.41
C ASP A 69 21.83 -18.27 -11.21
N SER A 70 22.89 -18.64 -10.47
CA SER A 70 24.10 -17.82 -10.33
C SER A 70 24.99 -17.93 -11.58
N ALA A 71 25.83 -16.92 -11.83
CA ALA A 71 26.75 -16.93 -12.97
C ALA A 71 27.66 -18.17 -13.02
N VAL A 72 28.07 -18.67 -11.85
CA VAL A 72 28.86 -19.91 -11.73
C VAL A 72 28.00 -21.14 -12.02
N ALA A 73 26.80 -21.21 -11.43
CA ALA A 73 25.92 -22.36 -11.62
C ALA A 73 25.47 -22.51 -13.09
N ARG A 74 25.28 -21.40 -13.82
CA ARG A 74 24.91 -21.42 -15.25
C ARG A 74 25.89 -22.18 -16.16
N ARG A 75 27.13 -22.44 -15.70
CA ARG A 75 28.11 -23.27 -16.41
C ARG A 75 27.82 -24.77 -16.28
N LEU A 76 26.98 -25.16 -15.33
CA LEU A 76 26.58 -26.55 -15.11
C LEU A 76 25.38 -26.93 -15.98
N PRO A 77 25.24 -28.22 -16.35
CA PRO A 77 24.04 -28.73 -16.99
C PRO A 77 22.77 -28.36 -16.21
N LYS A 78 21.66 -28.11 -16.91
CA LYS A 78 20.38 -27.67 -16.29
C LYS A 78 19.95 -28.59 -15.14
N GLN A 79 20.12 -29.91 -15.31
CA GLN A 79 19.77 -30.91 -14.30
C GLN A 79 20.62 -30.78 -13.02
N ALA A 80 21.90 -30.46 -13.15
CA ALA A 80 22.81 -30.28 -12.00
C ALA A 80 22.57 -28.99 -11.22
N ARG A 81 21.71 -28.09 -11.73
CA ARG A 81 21.30 -26.85 -11.06
C ARG A 81 19.96 -26.94 -10.34
N ARG A 82 19.22 -28.03 -10.57
CA ARG A 82 17.85 -28.20 -10.10
C ARG A 82 17.83 -28.33 -8.58
N ILE A 83 16.88 -27.66 -7.94
CA ILE A 83 16.70 -27.65 -6.47
C ILE A 83 15.27 -28.04 -6.05
N LEU A 84 14.48 -28.53 -7.00
CA LEU A 84 13.15 -29.08 -6.79
C LEU A 84 13.07 -30.46 -7.44
N ASP A 85 12.63 -31.47 -6.68
CA ASP A 85 12.60 -32.85 -7.16
C ASP A 85 11.41 -33.10 -8.10
N ALA A 86 10.24 -32.56 -7.75
CA ALA A 86 8.99 -32.70 -8.49
C ALA A 86 8.13 -31.43 -8.36
N PRO A 87 7.20 -31.18 -9.32
CA PRO A 87 6.25 -30.08 -9.21
C PRO A 87 5.43 -30.13 -7.92
N VAL A 88 5.18 -28.96 -7.33
CA VAL A 88 4.42 -28.81 -6.09
C VAL A 88 3.36 -27.73 -6.26
N GLY A 89 2.09 -28.07 -5.96
CA GLY A 89 1.03 -27.08 -5.81
C GLY A 89 1.24 -26.29 -4.52
N LEU A 90 1.19 -24.97 -4.61
CA LEU A 90 1.24 -24.06 -3.47
C LEU A 90 -0.19 -23.58 -3.19
N ASP A 91 -0.62 -23.68 -1.94
CA ASP A 91 -1.96 -23.31 -1.47
C ASP A 91 -1.92 -22.90 0.01
N ASP A 92 -3.08 -22.54 0.57
CA ASP A 92 -3.20 -22.09 1.97
C ASP A 92 -2.76 -23.15 3.00
N ALA A 93 -2.69 -24.43 2.63
CA ALA A 93 -2.23 -25.53 3.49
C ALA A 93 -0.70 -25.75 3.40
N THR A 94 -0.01 -25.04 2.52
CA THR A 94 1.42 -25.21 2.28
C THR A 94 2.24 -24.69 3.47
N ASP A 95 3.07 -25.55 4.06
CA ASP A 95 4.09 -25.13 5.04
C ASP A 95 5.23 -24.40 4.30
N VAL A 96 5.08 -23.08 4.19
CA VAL A 96 6.02 -22.21 3.47
C VAL A 96 7.41 -22.24 4.10
N HIS A 97 7.51 -22.32 5.42
CA HIS A 97 8.80 -22.36 6.12
C HIS A 97 9.57 -23.64 5.75
N GLN A 98 8.90 -24.80 5.77
CA GLN A 98 9.48 -26.06 5.34
C GLN A 98 9.84 -26.05 3.85
N MET A 99 8.98 -25.49 3.00
CA MET A 99 9.27 -25.36 1.57
C MET A 99 10.53 -24.50 1.32
N ARG A 100 10.63 -23.35 1.98
CA ARG A 100 11.80 -22.48 1.92
C ARG A 100 13.06 -23.19 2.39
N MET A 101 12.99 -23.92 3.51
CA MET A 101 14.11 -24.73 4.02
C MET A 101 14.57 -25.78 3.00
N ARG A 102 13.64 -26.53 2.39
CA ARG A 102 13.97 -27.54 1.36
C ARG A 102 14.72 -26.94 0.18
N LEU A 103 14.20 -25.85 -0.39
CA LEU A 103 14.82 -25.14 -1.51
C LEU A 103 16.21 -24.61 -1.13
N SER A 104 16.35 -24.00 0.05
CA SER A 104 17.62 -23.46 0.54
C SER A 104 18.69 -24.53 0.78
N VAL A 105 18.31 -25.68 1.33
CA VAL A 105 19.22 -26.81 1.56
C VAL A 105 19.66 -27.41 0.21
N ALA A 106 18.73 -27.65 -0.72
CA ALA A 106 19.08 -28.16 -2.05
C ALA A 106 20.01 -27.18 -2.80
N ALA A 107 19.75 -25.87 -2.72
CA ALA A 107 20.61 -24.84 -3.32
C ALA A 107 22.04 -24.84 -2.74
N SER A 108 22.23 -25.26 -1.49
CA SER A 108 23.54 -25.28 -0.85
C SER A 108 24.52 -26.23 -1.55
N GLY A 109 24.02 -27.38 -2.02
CA GLY A 109 24.80 -28.41 -2.72
C GLY A 109 25.20 -28.06 -4.15
N VAL A 110 24.46 -27.19 -4.84
CA VAL A 110 24.70 -26.91 -6.27
C VAL A 110 26.03 -26.22 -6.51
N GLY A 111 26.85 -26.78 -7.40
CA GLY A 111 28.14 -26.22 -7.81
C GLY A 111 29.21 -26.23 -6.72
N ARG A 112 29.06 -27.08 -5.70
CA ARG A 112 30.15 -27.37 -4.76
C ARG A 112 31.16 -28.32 -5.39
N GLU A 113 32.43 -28.08 -5.11
CA GLU A 113 33.47 -29.04 -5.46
C GLU A 113 33.34 -30.33 -4.62
N PRO A 114 33.65 -31.49 -5.21
CA PRO A 114 33.72 -32.74 -4.46
C PRO A 114 34.65 -32.62 -3.25
N GLY A 115 34.15 -32.92 -2.06
CA GLY A 115 34.93 -32.88 -0.82
C GLY A 115 35.07 -31.51 -0.14
N ALA A 116 34.41 -30.45 -0.63
CA ALA A 116 34.43 -29.14 0.02
C ALA A 116 33.85 -29.22 1.46
N ALA A 117 34.52 -28.63 2.44
CA ALA A 117 34.07 -28.58 3.84
C ALA A 117 32.90 -27.60 4.08
N GLY A 118 32.04 -27.89 5.07
CA GLY A 118 30.94 -27.00 5.50
C GLY A 118 29.57 -27.26 4.86
N GLU A 119 28.57 -26.42 5.15
CA GLU A 119 27.17 -26.62 4.73
C GLU A 119 26.81 -26.02 3.35
N GLY A 120 27.70 -25.23 2.75
CA GLY A 120 27.48 -24.57 1.46
C GLY A 120 26.56 -23.34 1.56
N ASN A 121 26.62 -22.46 0.55
CA ASN A 121 25.83 -21.21 0.54
C ASN A 121 24.35 -21.48 0.21
N ARG A 122 23.44 -21.15 1.14
CA ARG A 122 21.98 -21.35 1.04
C ARG A 122 21.21 -20.17 0.43
N THR A 123 21.86 -19.03 0.21
CA THR A 123 21.24 -17.78 -0.27
C THR A 123 21.79 -17.36 -1.63
N LYS A 124 21.92 -18.34 -2.54
CA LYS A 124 22.34 -18.15 -3.94
C LYS A 124 21.20 -17.53 -4.75
N ARG A 125 21.51 -16.99 -5.92
CA ARG A 125 20.48 -16.53 -6.86
C ARG A 125 19.68 -17.74 -7.34
N ILE A 126 18.36 -17.71 -7.19
CA ILE A 126 17.47 -18.81 -7.58
C ILE A 126 16.42 -18.34 -8.59
N ARG A 127 15.92 -19.29 -9.37
CA ARG A 127 14.85 -19.11 -10.34
C ARG A 127 13.77 -20.15 -10.05
N LEU A 128 12.57 -19.71 -9.72
CA LEU A 128 11.39 -20.53 -9.47
C LEU A 128 10.52 -20.50 -10.72
N ILE A 129 10.23 -21.66 -11.30
CA ILE A 129 9.38 -21.79 -12.49
C ILE A 129 7.97 -22.11 -12.02
N VAL A 130 7.03 -21.19 -12.27
CA VAL A 130 5.67 -21.29 -11.75
C VAL A 130 4.61 -21.07 -12.84
N THR A 131 3.47 -21.72 -12.67
CA THR A 131 2.20 -21.27 -13.28
C THR A 131 1.33 -20.66 -12.20
N VAL A 132 0.63 -19.59 -12.53
CA VAL A 132 -0.30 -18.92 -11.61
C VAL A 132 -1.68 -18.88 -12.28
N PRO A 133 -2.70 -19.54 -11.70
CA PRO A 133 -4.07 -19.45 -12.21
C PRO A 133 -4.50 -18.00 -12.43
N GLY A 134 -5.16 -17.71 -13.56
CA GLY A 134 -5.61 -16.36 -13.90
C GLY A 134 -4.55 -15.43 -14.49
N HIS A 135 -3.28 -15.85 -14.55
CA HIS A 135 -2.19 -15.05 -15.11
C HIS A 135 -1.50 -15.76 -16.28
N GLU A 136 -1.29 -15.01 -17.36
CA GLU A 136 -0.59 -15.50 -18.56
C GLU A 136 0.87 -15.00 -18.60
N PRO A 137 1.84 -15.82 -19.06
CA PRO A 137 3.29 -15.50 -18.98
C PRO A 137 3.75 -14.20 -19.64
N TYR A 138 2.96 -13.65 -20.57
CA TYR A 138 3.25 -12.34 -21.18
C TYR A 138 3.01 -11.16 -20.24
N ASP A 139 2.36 -11.38 -19.09
CA ASP A 139 2.07 -10.37 -18.07
C ASP A 139 3.04 -10.46 -16.86
N SER A 140 4.31 -10.81 -17.12
CA SER A 140 5.32 -10.97 -16.06
C SER A 140 5.48 -9.72 -15.19
N ARG A 141 5.26 -8.54 -15.78
CA ARG A 141 5.28 -7.27 -15.06
C ARG A 141 4.11 -7.15 -14.08
N ALA A 142 2.87 -7.47 -14.46
CA ALA A 142 1.76 -7.39 -13.50
C ALA A 142 1.93 -8.39 -12.35
N LEU A 143 2.33 -9.63 -12.65
CA LEU A 143 2.60 -10.62 -11.59
C LEU A 143 3.71 -10.14 -10.65
N GLN A 144 4.75 -9.47 -11.18
CA GLN A 144 5.82 -8.91 -10.35
C GLN A 144 5.29 -7.86 -9.38
N VAL A 145 4.37 -6.99 -9.82
CA VAL A 145 3.76 -5.98 -8.95
C VAL A 145 2.83 -6.64 -7.93
N VAL A 146 2.04 -7.65 -8.33
CA VAL A 146 1.18 -8.43 -7.43
C VAL A 146 2.01 -9.10 -6.32
N LEU A 147 3.11 -9.77 -6.67
CA LEU A 147 3.99 -10.39 -5.69
C LEU A 147 4.80 -9.37 -4.86
N ALA A 148 4.98 -8.13 -5.34
CA ALA A 148 5.71 -7.10 -4.60
C ALA A 148 4.89 -6.48 -3.48
N ARG A 149 3.58 -6.33 -3.66
CA ARG A 149 2.70 -5.65 -2.70
C ARG A 149 1.94 -6.66 -1.83
N PRO A 150 1.54 -6.28 -0.60
CA PRO A 150 0.65 -7.11 0.18
C PRO A 150 -0.67 -7.31 -0.58
N PRO A 151 -1.26 -8.51 -0.50
CA PRO A 151 -2.57 -8.75 -1.08
C PRO A 151 -3.54 -7.73 -0.48
N MET A 152 -4.18 -6.95 -1.36
CA MET A 152 -5.10 -5.91 -0.95
C MET A 152 -6.21 -6.55 -0.11
N THR A 153 -6.25 -6.24 1.20
CA THR A 153 -7.27 -6.75 2.12
C THR A 153 -8.59 -6.04 1.86
N LEU A 154 -9.34 -6.53 0.88
CA LEU A 154 -10.79 -6.35 0.86
C LEU A 154 -11.34 -7.35 1.88
N ASP A 155 -11.85 -6.87 3.02
CA ASP A 155 -12.54 -7.72 3.98
C ASP A 155 -13.72 -8.41 3.27
N PRO A 156 -13.71 -9.75 3.12
CA PRO A 156 -14.75 -10.48 2.39
C PRO A 156 -16.04 -10.63 3.21
N SER A 157 -16.09 -10.06 4.43
CA SER A 157 -17.29 -10.12 5.26
C SER A 157 -18.47 -9.44 4.56
N PRO A 158 -19.70 -10.01 4.64
CA PRO A 158 -20.89 -9.35 4.11
C PRO A 158 -21.11 -7.93 4.65
N ALA A 159 -20.60 -7.65 5.86
CA ALA A 159 -20.65 -6.33 6.48
C ALA A 159 -19.76 -5.31 5.75
N ALA A 160 -18.52 -5.68 5.41
CA ALA A 160 -17.59 -4.82 4.70
C ALA A 160 -18.02 -4.59 3.23
N ILE A 161 -18.48 -5.64 2.56
CA ILE A 161 -19.00 -5.55 1.19
C ILE A 161 -20.27 -4.71 1.14
N GLY A 162 -21.18 -4.93 2.10
CA GLY A 162 -22.35 -4.07 2.27
C GLY A 162 -21.98 -2.62 2.60
N GLY A 163 -20.89 -2.38 3.31
CA GLY A 163 -20.33 -1.05 3.55
C GLY A 163 -19.86 -0.38 2.27
N PHE A 164 -18.99 -1.05 1.51
CA PHE A 164 -18.51 -0.58 0.22
C PHE A 164 -19.66 -0.28 -0.76
N LEU A 165 -20.66 -1.15 -0.86
CA LEU A 165 -21.82 -0.94 -1.72
C LEU A 165 -22.69 0.25 -1.26
N ARG A 166 -22.75 0.51 0.05
CA ARG A 166 -23.47 1.69 0.58
C ARG A 166 -22.76 2.99 0.19
N ASP A 167 -21.43 2.99 0.11
CA ASP A 167 -20.66 4.17 -0.29
C ASP A 167 -20.86 4.52 -1.78
N LEU A 168 -21.38 3.58 -2.57
CA LEU A 168 -21.70 3.76 -4.00
C LEU A 168 -23.17 4.15 -4.26
N ILE A 169 -23.98 4.33 -3.22
CA ILE A 169 -25.39 4.75 -3.37
C ILE A 169 -25.47 6.11 -4.07
N GLY A 170 -26.29 6.20 -5.11
CA GLY A 170 -26.52 7.43 -5.86
C GLY A 170 -25.42 7.80 -6.87
N LEU A 171 -24.34 7.01 -6.99
CA LEU A 171 -23.32 7.22 -8.01
C LEU A 171 -23.71 6.57 -9.35
N GLU A 172 -23.35 7.23 -10.46
CA GLU A 172 -23.49 6.68 -11.80
C GLU A 172 -22.35 5.70 -12.10
N LEU A 173 -22.68 4.42 -12.20
CA LEU A 173 -21.76 3.32 -12.47
C LEU A 173 -21.89 2.87 -13.92
N LEU A 174 -20.88 3.21 -14.73
CA LEU A 174 -20.86 2.89 -16.15
C LEU A 174 -20.49 1.41 -16.40
N THR A 175 -21.28 0.75 -17.24
CA THR A 175 -20.97 -0.62 -17.69
C THR A 175 -19.75 -0.65 -18.62
N ILE A 176 -19.12 -1.82 -18.68
CA ILE A 176 -17.87 -2.03 -19.44
C ILE A 176 -18.12 -2.05 -20.95
N SER A 177 -19.11 -2.80 -21.42
CA SER A 177 -19.30 -3.09 -22.85
C SER A 177 -20.05 -1.99 -23.61
N ASP A 178 -21.03 -1.36 -22.98
CA ASP A 178 -21.99 -0.45 -23.64
C ASP A 178 -22.14 0.91 -22.94
N ARG A 179 -21.36 1.16 -21.87
CA ARG A 179 -21.34 2.42 -21.09
C ARG A 179 -22.73 2.89 -20.61
N ARG A 180 -23.65 1.96 -20.40
CA ARG A 180 -24.95 2.22 -19.76
C ARG A 180 -24.76 2.58 -18.30
N ILE A 181 -25.69 3.36 -17.76
CA ILE A 181 -25.62 3.81 -16.38
C ILE A 181 -26.37 2.83 -15.48
N ASN A 182 -25.72 2.46 -14.37
CA ASN A 182 -26.35 1.81 -13.23
C ASN A 182 -26.25 2.74 -12.02
N VAL A 183 -27.31 2.83 -11.22
CA VAL A 183 -27.30 3.61 -9.97
C VAL A 183 -27.78 2.73 -8.84
N ILE A 184 -27.00 2.64 -7.76
CA ILE A 184 -27.45 1.95 -6.56
C ILE A 184 -28.46 2.84 -5.83
N LEU A 185 -29.69 2.36 -5.69
CA LEU A 185 -30.78 3.05 -4.99
C LEU A 185 -30.77 2.74 -3.49
N ALA A 186 -30.47 1.49 -3.13
CA ALA A 186 -30.43 1.05 -1.74
C ALA A 186 -29.61 -0.24 -1.58
N VAL A 187 -29.02 -0.43 -0.40
CA VAL A 187 -28.33 -1.67 -0.02
C VAL A 187 -29.03 -2.26 1.20
N ARG A 188 -29.53 -3.49 1.08
CA ARG A 188 -30.14 -4.26 2.17
C ARG A 188 -29.16 -5.34 2.65
N ALA A 189 -29.57 -6.15 3.62
CA ALA A 189 -28.71 -7.19 4.19
C ALA A 189 -28.21 -8.21 3.15
N ASN A 190 -29.07 -8.60 2.19
CA ASN A 190 -28.77 -9.67 1.24
C ASN A 190 -28.78 -9.21 -0.22
N ASP A 191 -29.37 -8.06 -0.53
CA ASP A 191 -29.52 -7.56 -1.89
C ASP A 191 -29.22 -6.05 -2.01
N VAL A 192 -28.90 -5.65 -3.23
CA VAL A 192 -28.71 -4.27 -3.65
C VAL A 192 -29.79 -3.95 -4.67
N LEU A 193 -30.49 -2.83 -4.50
CA LEU A 193 -31.45 -2.33 -5.47
C LEU A 193 -30.73 -1.39 -6.43
N VAL A 194 -30.74 -1.71 -7.72
CA VAL A 194 -29.98 -1.04 -8.78
C VAL A 194 -30.91 -0.55 -9.87
N ALA A 195 -30.97 0.76 -10.09
CA ALA A 195 -31.61 1.35 -11.27
C ALA A 195 -30.70 1.26 -12.48
N THR A 196 -31.31 1.07 -13.65
CA THR A 196 -30.64 1.15 -14.95
C THR A 196 -31.41 2.07 -15.87
N ASP A 197 -30.80 2.46 -16.99
CA ASP A 197 -31.46 3.29 -18.03
C ASP A 197 -32.81 2.71 -18.51
N GLU A 198 -32.98 1.39 -18.44
CA GLU A 198 -34.20 0.69 -18.86
C GLU A 198 -35.19 0.45 -17.70
N TYR A 199 -34.73 0.43 -16.44
CA TYR A 199 -35.53 0.08 -15.26
C TYR A 199 -35.23 1.03 -14.09
N LEU A 200 -35.81 2.23 -14.15
CA LEU A 200 -35.63 3.28 -13.14
C LEU A 200 -36.15 2.91 -11.75
N SER A 201 -37.13 2.01 -11.65
CA SER A 201 -37.66 1.50 -10.37
C SER A 201 -36.69 0.58 -9.63
N GLY A 202 -35.61 0.16 -10.29
CA GLY A 202 -34.58 -0.69 -9.73
C GLY A 202 -34.86 -2.18 -9.82
N GLN A 203 -33.78 -2.96 -9.87
CA GLN A 203 -33.76 -4.42 -9.87
C GLN A 203 -32.82 -4.91 -8.77
N THR A 204 -33.13 -6.05 -8.14
CA THR A 204 -32.33 -6.58 -7.03
C THR A 204 -31.15 -7.40 -7.54
N VAL A 205 -29.99 -7.20 -6.92
CA VAL A 205 -28.75 -7.95 -7.15
C VAL A 205 -28.28 -8.51 -5.81
N PRO A 206 -28.02 -9.83 -5.67
CA PRO A 206 -27.53 -10.38 -4.40
C PRO A 206 -26.15 -9.80 -4.02
N VAL A 207 -25.99 -9.39 -2.76
CA VAL A 207 -24.69 -8.95 -2.22
C VAL A 207 -23.65 -10.07 -2.33
N ALA A 208 -24.09 -11.32 -2.17
CA ALA A 208 -23.23 -12.50 -2.34
C ALA A 208 -22.64 -12.61 -3.76
N SER A 209 -23.37 -12.19 -4.80
CA SER A 209 -22.86 -12.23 -6.18
C SER A 209 -21.74 -11.21 -6.39
N VAL A 210 -21.86 -10.02 -5.81
CA VAL A 210 -20.78 -9.02 -5.79
C VAL A 210 -19.59 -9.56 -5.00
N ALA A 211 -19.84 -10.18 -3.85
CA ALA A 211 -18.80 -10.76 -3.00
C ALA A 211 -17.99 -11.84 -3.72
N THR A 212 -18.66 -12.78 -4.39
CA THR A 212 -17.99 -13.83 -5.16
C THR A 212 -17.13 -13.25 -6.28
N ALA A 213 -17.61 -12.20 -6.96
CA ALA A 213 -16.85 -11.56 -8.03
C ALA A 213 -15.64 -10.78 -7.49
N MET A 214 -15.79 -10.06 -6.38
CA MET A 214 -14.68 -9.37 -5.70
C MET A 214 -13.62 -10.36 -5.21
N GLU A 215 -14.06 -11.48 -4.63
CA GLU A 215 -13.15 -12.54 -4.16
C GLU A 215 -12.42 -13.22 -5.33
N THR A 216 -13.12 -13.45 -6.45
CA THR A 216 -12.49 -14.01 -7.65
C THR A 216 -11.45 -13.05 -8.22
N LEU A 217 -11.78 -11.76 -8.36
CA LEU A 217 -10.83 -10.73 -8.80
C LEU A 217 -9.64 -10.59 -7.84
N ARG A 218 -9.88 -10.73 -6.53
CA ARG A 218 -8.82 -10.71 -5.50
C ARG A 218 -7.91 -11.94 -5.60
N ARG A 219 -8.50 -13.13 -5.77
CA ARG A 219 -7.78 -14.42 -5.82
C ARG A 219 -6.96 -14.55 -7.10
N ASP A 220 -7.54 -14.17 -8.23
CA ASP A 220 -7.00 -14.48 -9.55
C ASP A 220 -6.30 -13.26 -10.18
N GLY A 221 -6.37 -12.07 -9.55
CA GLY A 221 -5.80 -10.81 -10.05
C GLY A 221 -6.49 -10.25 -11.31
N ALA A 222 -7.35 -11.06 -11.93
CA ALA A 222 -8.12 -10.79 -13.12
C ALA A 222 -9.48 -11.49 -13.05
N ILE A 223 -10.49 -10.93 -13.73
CA ILE A 223 -11.79 -11.57 -13.90
C ILE A 223 -12.40 -11.18 -15.25
N ASP A 224 -12.93 -12.16 -15.98
CA ASP A 224 -13.62 -11.90 -17.25
C ASP A 224 -14.92 -11.12 -16.99
N ALA A 225 -15.07 -9.99 -17.67
CA ALA A 225 -16.25 -9.15 -17.63
C ALA A 225 -17.38 -9.70 -18.51
N THR A 226 -17.78 -10.96 -18.27
CA THR A 226 -18.80 -11.65 -19.06
C THR A 226 -19.94 -12.19 -18.18
N PRO A 227 -21.14 -12.42 -18.75
CA PRO A 227 -22.21 -13.13 -18.05
C PRO A 227 -21.84 -14.54 -17.61
N ALA A 228 -20.95 -15.22 -18.33
CA ALA A 228 -20.51 -16.58 -17.97
C ALA A 228 -19.74 -16.60 -16.64
N THR A 229 -18.96 -15.54 -16.38
CA THR A 229 -18.08 -15.45 -15.21
C THR A 229 -18.72 -14.67 -14.07
N LEU A 230 -19.37 -13.54 -14.36
CA LEU A 230 -19.99 -12.67 -13.35
C LEU A 230 -21.45 -13.04 -13.06
N GLY A 231 -22.04 -13.94 -13.84
CA GLY A 231 -23.42 -14.38 -13.68
C GLY A 231 -24.46 -13.33 -14.07
N ASN A 232 -25.67 -13.48 -13.52
CA ASN A 232 -26.76 -12.53 -13.74
C ASN A 232 -26.35 -11.13 -13.27
N ARG A 233 -26.68 -10.11 -14.07
CA ARG A 233 -26.32 -8.70 -13.81
C ARG A 233 -24.80 -8.44 -13.85
N SER A 234 -24.08 -9.20 -14.68
CA SER A 234 -22.66 -9.03 -14.97
C SER A 234 -22.27 -7.60 -15.33
N SER A 235 -23.15 -6.86 -16.00
CA SER A 235 -22.93 -5.44 -16.35
C SER A 235 -22.80 -4.54 -15.12
N PHE A 236 -23.66 -4.72 -14.12
CA PHE A 236 -23.60 -4.00 -12.83
C PHE A 236 -22.40 -4.47 -12.00
N ILE A 237 -22.21 -5.78 -11.89
CA ILE A 237 -21.10 -6.35 -11.10
C ILE A 237 -19.76 -5.88 -11.65
N GLY A 238 -19.58 -5.90 -12.98
CA GLY A 238 -18.38 -5.37 -13.62
C GLY A 238 -18.16 -3.88 -13.34
N ALA A 239 -19.22 -3.08 -13.36
CA ALA A 239 -19.15 -1.65 -13.05
C ALA A 239 -18.79 -1.37 -11.58
N VAL A 240 -19.24 -2.21 -10.64
CA VAL A 240 -18.88 -2.15 -9.21
C VAL A 240 -17.41 -2.53 -9.01
N LEU A 241 -16.93 -3.58 -9.68
CA LEU A 241 -15.53 -4.03 -9.57
C LEU A 241 -14.55 -2.96 -10.05
N LEU A 242 -14.92 -2.14 -11.04
CA LEU A 242 -14.12 -1.01 -11.50
C LEU A 242 -13.99 0.13 -10.48
N GLN A 243 -14.80 0.15 -9.43
CA GLN A 243 -14.63 1.11 -8.32
C GLN A 243 -13.54 0.69 -7.34
N LEU A 244 -13.00 -0.53 -7.49
CA LEU A 244 -11.91 -1.00 -6.65
C LEU A 244 -10.60 -0.29 -7.01
N PRO A 245 -9.77 0.08 -6.02
CA PRO A 245 -8.51 0.75 -6.29
C PRO A 245 -7.59 -0.07 -7.20
N GLY A 246 -7.11 0.54 -8.28
CA GLY A 246 -6.25 -0.13 -9.25
C GLY A 246 -6.99 -1.03 -10.24
N ALA A 247 -8.31 -1.21 -10.11
CA ALA A 247 -9.08 -1.94 -11.09
C ALA A 247 -9.12 -1.19 -12.43
N ARG A 248 -8.80 -1.87 -13.52
CA ARG A 248 -8.91 -1.36 -14.89
C ARG A 248 -9.38 -2.45 -15.84
N VAL A 249 -10.02 -2.05 -16.92
CA VAL A 249 -10.35 -2.95 -18.03
C VAL A 249 -9.10 -3.17 -18.89
N VAL A 250 -8.86 -4.41 -19.28
CA VAL A 250 -7.90 -4.78 -20.33
C VAL A 250 -8.71 -5.24 -21.54
N ASP A 251 -8.37 -4.70 -22.71
CA ASP A 251 -8.96 -5.10 -23.99
C ASP A 251 -8.44 -6.48 -24.44
N THR A 252 -8.94 -7.51 -23.76
CA THR A 252 -8.82 -8.92 -24.13
C THR A 252 -10.12 -9.41 -24.76
N LYS A 253 -10.11 -10.62 -25.33
CA LYS A 253 -11.33 -11.30 -25.82
C LYS A 253 -11.54 -12.60 -25.02
N PRO A 254 -12.47 -12.62 -24.04
CA PRO A 254 -13.37 -11.54 -23.59
C PRO A 254 -12.65 -10.45 -22.76
N PRO A 255 -13.26 -9.25 -22.58
CA PRO A 255 -12.66 -8.16 -21.81
C PRO A 255 -12.49 -8.58 -20.34
N GLN A 256 -11.36 -8.22 -19.74
CA GLN A 256 -11.02 -8.57 -18.36
C GLN A 256 -10.92 -7.33 -17.48
N ILE A 257 -11.39 -7.43 -16.25
CA ILE A 257 -11.07 -6.48 -15.18
C ILE A 257 -9.85 -7.03 -14.46
N VAL A 258 -8.81 -6.22 -14.34
CA VAL A 258 -7.58 -6.56 -13.61
C VAL A 258 -7.32 -5.53 -12.54
N ILE A 259 -6.68 -5.91 -11.43
CA ILE A 259 -6.15 -4.96 -10.46
C ILE A 259 -4.69 -4.70 -10.80
N VAL A 260 -4.39 -3.52 -11.33
CA VAL A 260 -3.02 -3.04 -11.46
C VAL A 260 -2.72 -2.11 -10.29
N PRO A 261 -1.78 -2.48 -9.42
CA PRO A 261 -1.28 -1.56 -8.42
C PRO A 261 -0.58 -0.42 -9.14
N ASP A 262 -0.91 0.79 -8.72
CA ASP A 262 -0.38 2.05 -9.23
C ASP A 262 1.16 1.96 -9.38
N ALA A 263 1.62 1.86 -10.62
CA ALA A 263 3.03 1.79 -10.98
C ALA A 263 3.61 3.19 -11.26
N SER A 264 2.99 4.25 -10.72
CA SER A 264 3.49 5.61 -10.88
C SER A 264 4.23 6.07 -9.61
N GLN A 265 5.49 5.62 -9.48
CA GLN A 265 6.64 6.36 -8.91
C GLN A 265 7.87 5.43 -8.78
N GLU A 266 8.45 5.04 -9.92
CA GLU A 266 9.89 4.79 -10.01
C GLU A 266 10.39 5.69 -11.16
N PHE A 267 10.80 6.91 -10.82
CA PHE A 267 11.57 7.76 -11.73
C PHE A 267 13.03 7.31 -11.64
N ASP A 268 13.54 6.72 -12.72
CA ASP A 268 14.98 6.70 -12.99
C ASP A 268 15.41 8.14 -13.30
N LEU A 269 16.04 8.76 -12.30
CA LEU A 269 16.74 10.03 -12.42
C LEU A 269 18.11 9.73 -13.01
N GLU A 270 18.31 9.85 -14.32
CA GLU A 270 19.62 10.24 -14.89
C GLU A 270 19.68 10.48 -16.42
N GLU A 271 18.67 10.13 -17.25
CA GLU A 271 18.93 10.09 -18.72
C GLU A 271 18.00 10.90 -19.67
N GLN A 272 17.18 11.85 -19.20
CA GLN A 272 16.29 12.61 -20.11
C GLN A 272 16.22 14.12 -19.85
N GLU A 273 17.36 14.79 -19.76
CA GLU A 273 17.44 16.25 -19.67
C GLU A 273 17.40 16.97 -21.04
N SER A 274 17.33 16.26 -22.18
CA SER A 274 17.57 16.91 -23.49
C SER A 274 16.39 17.06 -24.45
N VAL A 275 15.17 16.62 -24.13
CA VAL A 275 14.02 16.85 -25.06
C VAL A 275 12.72 17.17 -24.29
N ARG A 276 12.60 18.39 -23.76
CA ARG A 276 11.31 18.97 -23.37
C ARG A 276 10.96 20.13 -24.31
N ALA A 277 10.30 19.81 -25.41
CA ALA A 277 9.37 20.76 -26.01
C ALA A 277 8.03 20.61 -25.27
N ALA A 278 7.51 21.73 -24.78
CA ALA A 278 6.34 21.83 -23.93
C ALA A 278 5.10 21.13 -24.49
N SER A 279 4.55 20.17 -23.74
CA SER A 279 3.13 19.84 -23.85
C SER A 279 2.41 20.48 -22.66
N ILE A 280 1.46 21.35 -22.96
CA ILE A 280 0.52 21.89 -21.98
C ILE A 280 -0.39 20.72 -21.57
N PRO A 281 -0.50 20.38 -20.27
CA PRO A 281 -1.40 19.31 -19.85
C PRO A 281 -2.85 19.66 -20.23
N GLY A 282 -3.53 18.73 -20.92
CA GLY A 282 -4.96 18.86 -21.21
C GLY A 282 -5.82 18.70 -19.94
N PRO A 283 -7.15 18.93 -20.04
CA PRO A 283 -8.05 18.77 -18.91
C PRO A 283 -8.04 17.33 -18.40
N PHE A 284 -7.98 17.16 -17.07
CA PHE A 284 -7.98 15.87 -16.40
C PHE A 284 -9.28 15.11 -16.70
N GLN A 285 -9.17 13.92 -17.29
CA GLN A 285 -10.32 13.10 -17.73
C GLN A 285 -10.65 11.93 -16.78
N GLY A 286 -9.99 11.87 -15.61
CA GLY A 286 -10.20 10.84 -14.59
C GLY A 286 -11.22 11.24 -13.53
N ALA A 287 -11.60 10.27 -12.68
CA ALA A 287 -12.42 10.55 -11.50
C ALA A 287 -11.66 11.45 -10.52
N LEU A 288 -12.27 12.56 -10.11
CA LEU A 288 -11.63 13.57 -9.25
C LEU A 288 -11.42 13.10 -7.80
N ASN A 289 -12.18 12.09 -7.38
CA ASN A 289 -12.19 11.58 -6.01
C ASN A 289 -11.95 10.07 -6.00
N ARG A 290 -11.13 9.60 -5.06
CA ARG A 290 -10.91 8.18 -4.75
C ARG A 290 -11.30 7.93 -3.29
N LEU A 291 -12.14 6.94 -3.03
CA LEU A 291 -12.48 6.54 -1.66
C LEU A 291 -11.30 5.82 -1.00
N THR A 292 -11.08 6.11 0.27
CA THR A 292 -10.02 5.55 1.11
C THR A 292 -10.64 5.07 2.42
N THR A 293 -10.38 3.83 2.81
CA THR A 293 -10.81 3.30 4.12
C THR A 293 -9.84 3.81 5.19
N VAL A 294 -10.11 5.01 5.69
CA VAL A 294 -9.33 5.57 6.79
C VAL A 294 -9.82 4.94 8.09
N ARG A 295 -8.92 4.37 8.90
CA ARG A 295 -9.25 4.06 10.31
C ARG A 295 -9.70 5.36 10.96
N GLN A 296 -11.01 5.52 11.19
CA GLN A 296 -11.53 6.73 11.80
C GLN A 296 -11.11 6.77 13.27
N ARG A 297 -10.19 7.68 13.58
CA ARG A 297 -9.60 7.84 14.90
C ARG A 297 -10.67 8.41 15.84
N ARG A 298 -11.28 7.55 16.66
CA ARG A 298 -12.38 7.93 17.59
C ARG A 298 -11.95 9.01 18.59
N GLU A 299 -10.68 9.01 18.99
CA GLU A 299 -10.13 10.03 19.88
C GLU A 299 -10.12 11.44 19.26
N GLN A 300 -10.06 11.59 17.93
CA GLN A 300 -9.92 12.91 17.31
C GLN A 300 -11.18 13.76 17.51
N SER A 301 -12.36 13.12 17.48
CA SER A 301 -13.62 13.77 17.84
C SER A 301 -13.65 14.12 19.32
N ALA A 302 -13.16 13.23 20.20
CA ALA A 302 -13.09 13.47 21.63
C ALA A 302 -12.10 14.59 22.01
N LEU A 303 -10.91 14.62 21.41
CA LEU A 303 -9.90 15.68 21.54
C LEU A 303 -10.45 17.02 21.11
N ARG A 304 -11.11 17.04 19.94
CA ARG A 304 -11.72 18.25 19.41
C ARG A 304 -12.82 18.78 20.33
N MET A 305 -13.67 17.91 20.87
CA MET A 305 -14.69 18.29 21.86
C MET A 305 -14.07 18.77 23.17
N ALA A 306 -13.03 18.09 23.67
CA ALA A 306 -12.33 18.44 24.90
C ALA A 306 -11.62 19.79 24.79
N LEU A 307 -10.97 20.09 23.68
CA LEU A 307 -10.23 21.35 23.51
C LEU A 307 -11.16 22.54 23.23
N LEU A 308 -12.20 22.35 22.40
CA LEU A 308 -13.13 23.42 22.06
C LEU A 308 -14.13 23.72 23.18
N HIS A 309 -14.45 22.76 24.05
CA HIS A 309 -15.46 22.90 25.09
C HIS A 309 -16.82 23.40 24.55
N GLY A 310 -17.19 22.96 23.34
CA GLY A 310 -18.41 23.41 22.65
C GLY A 310 -18.37 24.83 22.08
N ARG A 311 -17.21 25.51 22.08
CA ARG A 311 -17.06 26.83 21.46
C ARG A 311 -16.98 26.75 19.93
N ASP A 312 -17.65 27.69 19.27
CA ASP A 312 -17.61 27.84 17.81
C ASP A 312 -16.38 28.60 17.32
N GLU A 313 -15.69 29.32 18.22
CA GLU A 313 -14.42 30.00 17.95
C GLU A 313 -13.42 29.74 19.10
N ALA A 314 -12.14 29.63 18.74
CA ALA A 314 -11.07 29.48 19.72
C ALA A 314 -9.75 30.03 19.17
N ALA A 315 -8.83 30.36 20.06
CA ALA A 315 -7.50 30.80 19.65
C ALA A 315 -6.62 29.61 19.27
N CYS A 316 -5.80 29.77 18.24
CA CYS A 316 -4.70 28.84 17.99
C CYS A 316 -3.67 28.94 19.11
N ALA A 317 -3.20 27.81 19.65
CA ALA A 317 -2.22 27.76 20.73
C ALA A 317 -0.84 28.31 20.33
N LEU A 318 -0.51 28.33 19.03
CA LEU A 318 0.80 28.73 18.51
C LEU A 318 0.83 30.19 18.04
N CYS A 319 -0.10 30.58 17.16
CA CYS A 319 -0.17 31.98 16.73
C CYS A 319 -1.03 32.86 17.66
N GLY A 320 -1.91 32.30 18.48
CA GLY A 320 -2.79 33.10 19.37
C GLY A 320 -3.93 33.83 18.66
N GLU A 321 -4.05 33.72 17.33
CA GLU A 321 -5.16 34.32 16.59
C GLU A 321 -6.45 33.52 16.78
N LEU A 322 -7.58 34.24 16.82
CA LEU A 322 -8.91 33.67 16.99
C LEU A 322 -9.44 33.16 15.64
N PHE A 323 -9.90 31.91 15.61
CA PHE A 323 -10.48 31.31 14.42
C PHE A 323 -11.79 30.60 14.74
N PRO A 324 -12.72 30.54 13.76
CA PRO A 324 -13.79 29.54 13.76
C PRO A 324 -13.24 28.14 13.95
N SER A 325 -13.94 27.34 14.76
CA SER A 325 -13.53 25.99 15.15
C SER A 325 -13.14 25.12 13.95
N ARG A 326 -13.84 25.25 12.82
CA ARG A 326 -13.55 24.56 11.54
C ARG A 326 -12.14 24.78 10.98
N PHE A 327 -11.46 25.85 11.37
CA PHE A 327 -10.09 26.18 10.92
C PHE A 327 -9.01 25.85 11.96
N LEU A 328 -9.39 25.16 13.03
CA LEU A 328 -8.49 24.67 14.06
C LEU A 328 -8.47 23.15 14.00
N TRP A 329 -7.29 22.55 14.01
CA TRP A 329 -7.08 21.13 14.22
C TRP A 329 -6.80 20.84 15.69
N ALA A 330 -7.27 19.68 16.16
CA ALA A 330 -6.84 19.12 17.45
C ALA A 330 -5.55 18.35 17.21
N SER A 331 -4.43 19.06 17.24
CA SER A 331 -3.13 18.56 16.82
C SER A 331 -2.41 17.93 17.99
N HIS A 332 -1.86 16.74 17.79
CA HIS A 332 -1.08 16.06 18.82
C HIS A 332 0.26 16.80 19.03
N ILE A 333 0.61 17.05 20.29
CA ILE A 333 1.88 17.69 20.65
C ILE A 333 3.01 16.65 20.57
N LYS A 334 2.79 15.46 21.14
CA LYS A 334 3.67 14.29 20.97
C LYS A 334 3.14 13.42 19.84
N LYS A 335 4.00 13.02 18.90
CA LYS A 335 3.57 12.23 17.73
C LYS A 335 2.91 10.95 18.20
N ARG A 336 1.69 10.70 17.71
CA ARG A 336 0.85 9.55 18.07
C ARG A 336 1.59 8.20 18.00
N ALA A 337 2.46 8.02 17.01
CA ALA A 337 3.22 6.77 16.86
C ALA A 337 4.20 6.50 18.02
N ALA A 338 4.54 7.52 18.80
CA ALA A 338 5.43 7.45 19.95
C ALA A 338 4.68 7.58 21.30
N THR A 339 3.35 7.69 21.27
CA THR A 339 2.49 7.89 22.45
C THR A 339 2.09 6.53 23.04
N ASN A 340 2.22 6.36 24.36
CA ASN A 340 1.71 5.17 25.05
C ASN A 340 0.19 5.29 25.35
N GLU A 341 -0.44 4.23 25.87
CA GLU A 341 -1.89 4.23 26.09
C GLU A 341 -2.37 5.26 27.13
N ASP A 342 -1.60 5.50 28.19
CA ASP A 342 -1.96 6.46 29.25
C ASP A 342 -1.86 7.90 28.72
N GLU A 343 -0.79 8.20 27.99
CA GLU A 343 -0.60 9.48 27.29
C GLU A 343 -1.67 9.70 26.20
N ALA A 344 -2.08 8.64 25.49
CA ALA A 344 -3.14 8.73 24.47
C ALA A 344 -4.52 9.01 25.08
N ARG A 345 -4.72 8.69 26.36
CA ARG A 345 -5.95 8.98 27.13
C ARG A 345 -5.92 10.34 27.81
N ASP A 346 -4.76 11.00 27.91
CA ASP A 346 -4.59 12.36 28.42
C ASP A 346 -5.01 13.42 27.39
N LEU A 347 -6.29 13.41 27.03
CA LEU A 347 -6.87 14.26 25.97
C LEU A 347 -6.58 15.77 26.14
N PRO A 348 -6.62 16.35 27.35
CA PRO A 348 -6.34 17.78 27.54
C PRO A 348 -4.85 18.12 27.45
N GLY A 349 -3.96 17.17 27.78
CA GLY A 349 -2.52 17.38 27.78
C GLY A 349 -1.86 17.06 26.44
N ILE A 350 -2.27 15.98 25.77
CA ILE A 350 -1.59 15.41 24.59
C ILE A 350 -1.77 16.21 23.30
N ALA A 351 -2.76 17.12 23.25
CA ALA A 351 -3.13 17.86 22.05
C ALA A 351 -3.35 19.34 22.32
N MET A 352 -3.26 20.15 21.26
CA MET A 352 -3.55 21.58 21.27
C MET A 352 -4.38 21.98 20.05
N LEU A 353 -4.98 23.18 20.07
CA LEU A 353 -5.62 23.75 18.89
C LEU A 353 -4.58 24.45 18.01
N ALA A 354 -4.29 23.92 16.83
CA ALA A 354 -3.42 24.56 15.84
C ALA A 354 -4.22 24.98 14.60
N CYS A 355 -3.92 26.15 14.02
CA CYS A 355 -4.66 26.60 12.84
C CYS A 355 -4.18 25.91 11.56
N ILE A 356 -5.11 25.69 10.63
CA ILE A 356 -4.81 25.15 9.29
C ILE A 356 -3.98 26.11 8.43
N PHE A 357 -3.88 27.37 8.83
CA PHE A 357 -3.13 28.42 8.14
C PHE A 357 -1.60 28.32 8.38
N GLY A 358 -1.12 27.10 8.62
CA GLY A 358 0.29 26.74 8.64
C GLY A 358 0.89 26.48 10.02
N CYS A 359 0.24 26.82 11.13
CA CYS A 359 0.81 26.54 12.46
C CYS A 359 0.89 25.05 12.77
N ASP A 360 -0.10 24.28 12.33
CA ASP A 360 -0.09 22.83 12.46
C ASP A 360 1.07 22.19 11.69
N ALA A 361 1.15 22.41 10.38
CA ALA A 361 2.20 21.87 9.52
C ALA A 361 3.62 22.28 9.96
N LEU A 362 3.83 23.56 10.31
CA LEU A 362 5.14 24.04 10.78
C LEU A 362 5.57 23.35 12.07
N PHE A 363 4.62 23.01 12.95
CA PHE A 363 4.90 22.29 14.18
C PHE A 363 5.17 20.81 13.89
N GLU A 364 4.31 20.15 13.11
CA GLU A 364 4.45 18.71 12.76
C GLU A 364 5.78 18.37 12.07
N ASP A 365 6.22 19.24 11.16
CA ASP A 365 7.47 19.11 10.42
C ASP A 365 8.70 19.64 11.20
N GLY A 366 8.50 20.14 12.42
CA GLY A 366 9.58 20.56 13.31
C GLY A 366 10.20 21.92 12.99
N TYR A 367 9.60 22.74 12.12
CA TYR A 367 10.05 24.10 11.84
C TYR A 367 9.84 25.06 13.02
N ILE A 368 8.86 24.78 13.87
CA ILE A 368 8.63 25.48 15.15
C ILE A 368 8.42 24.45 16.27
N SER A 369 8.75 24.84 17.50
CA SER A 369 8.47 24.06 18.70
C SER A 369 8.11 25.00 19.84
N VAL A 370 7.93 24.49 21.06
CA VAL A 370 7.65 25.30 22.25
C VAL A 370 8.66 24.95 23.32
N ASP A 371 9.33 25.96 23.86
CA ASP A 371 10.26 25.85 24.98
C ASP A 371 9.93 26.90 26.04
N GLY A 372 9.86 26.50 27.30
CA GLY A 372 9.48 27.38 28.41
C GLY A 372 8.14 28.11 28.22
N GLY A 373 7.18 27.50 27.50
CA GLY A 373 5.89 28.12 27.16
C GLY A 373 5.94 29.17 26.06
N ARG A 374 7.03 29.26 25.32
CA ARG A 374 7.18 30.17 24.17
C ARG A 374 7.49 29.41 22.90
N VAL A 375 6.94 29.87 21.79
CA VAL A 375 7.25 29.30 20.47
C VAL A 375 8.70 29.63 20.10
N ILE A 376 9.45 28.60 19.72
CA ILE A 376 10.79 28.73 19.13
C ILE A 376 10.74 28.32 17.66
N GLY A 377 11.70 28.79 16.87
CA GLY A 377 11.73 28.59 15.43
C GLY A 377 13.08 28.05 14.97
N THR A 378 13.05 27.20 13.94
CA THR A 378 14.25 26.61 13.33
C THR A 378 15.18 27.67 12.72
N SER A 379 16.47 27.37 12.69
CA SER A 379 17.47 28.13 11.94
C SER A 379 17.73 27.59 10.52
N THR A 380 17.20 26.40 10.18
CA THR A 380 17.50 25.67 8.95
C THR A 380 16.87 26.23 7.67
N VAL A 381 15.88 27.12 7.80
CA VAL A 381 15.18 27.72 6.66
C VAL A 381 15.74 29.08 6.27
N GLY A 382 15.84 29.34 4.97
CA GLY A 382 16.28 30.63 4.46
C GLY A 382 15.42 31.77 5.00
N ARG A 383 16.01 32.76 5.67
CA ARG A 383 15.29 33.87 6.33
C ARG A 383 14.30 34.59 5.41
N MET A 384 14.62 34.75 4.13
CA MET A 384 13.77 35.47 3.18
C MET A 384 12.68 34.61 2.54
N SER A 385 12.67 33.30 2.80
CA SER A 385 11.60 32.41 2.34
C SER A 385 10.28 32.69 3.05
N ALA A 386 9.16 32.26 2.45
CA ALA A 386 7.84 32.38 3.05
C ALA A 386 7.76 31.67 4.42
N ILE A 387 8.36 30.47 4.50
CA ILE A 387 8.46 29.69 5.74
C ILE A 387 9.29 30.45 6.78
N GLY A 388 10.48 30.94 6.38
CA GLY A 388 11.35 31.70 7.28
C GLY A 388 10.73 32.98 7.83
N ARG A 389 9.87 33.67 7.05
CA ARG A 389 9.07 34.81 7.56
C ARG A 389 8.05 34.34 8.60
N ARG A 390 7.29 33.29 8.29
CA ARG A 390 6.25 32.77 9.19
C ARG A 390 6.82 32.27 10.51
N VAL A 391 7.95 31.56 10.48
CA VAL A 391 8.67 31.10 11.68
C VAL A 391 9.05 32.29 12.58
N ARG A 392 9.53 33.41 12.01
CA ARG A 392 9.85 34.61 12.79
C ARG A 392 8.64 35.31 13.40
N GLU A 393 7.51 35.34 12.71
CA GLU A 393 6.26 35.93 13.23
C GLU A 393 5.71 35.17 14.43
N LEU A 394 5.97 33.86 14.48
CA LEU A 394 5.52 32.99 15.57
C LEU A 394 6.52 32.95 16.72
N HIS A 395 7.82 33.14 16.45
CA HIS A 395 8.87 33.11 17.45
C HIS A 395 8.59 34.04 18.64
N GLY A 396 8.71 33.51 19.85
CA GLY A 396 8.53 34.21 21.12
C GLY A 396 7.07 34.34 21.61
N ARG A 397 6.07 33.94 20.80
CA ARG A 397 4.66 33.95 21.23
C ARG A 397 4.43 33.00 22.40
N ILE A 398 3.53 33.39 23.30
CA ILE A 398 3.20 32.63 24.51
C ILE A 398 2.16 31.56 24.15
N VAL A 399 2.41 30.34 24.60
CA VAL A 399 1.50 29.20 24.42
C VAL A 399 0.64 29.04 25.69
N PRO A 400 -0.69 29.15 25.58
CA PRO A 400 -1.59 29.02 26.72
C PRO A 400 -1.57 27.58 27.26
N ASN A 401 -1.79 27.42 28.56
CA ASN A 401 -1.84 26.12 29.25
C ASN A 401 -0.58 25.24 29.09
N TYR A 402 0.58 25.83 28.78
CA TYR A 402 1.85 25.10 28.61
C TYR A 402 2.17 24.13 29.76
N SER A 403 1.90 24.51 31.01
CA SER A 403 2.19 23.68 32.18
C SER A 403 1.50 22.31 32.15
N GLN A 404 0.31 22.22 31.56
CA GLN A 404 -0.44 20.97 31.43
C GLN A 404 0.15 20.03 30.37
N SER A 405 0.81 20.59 29.36
CA SER A 405 1.36 19.85 28.20
C SER A 405 2.88 19.88 28.14
N ALA A 406 3.56 20.35 29.18
CA ALA A 406 5.00 20.64 29.17
C ALA A 406 5.84 19.42 28.80
N ALA A 407 5.50 18.24 29.32
CA ALA A 407 6.19 16.99 29.01
C ALA A 407 6.10 16.62 27.52
N TYR A 408 4.95 16.86 26.88
CA TYR A 408 4.76 16.58 25.45
C TYR A 408 5.50 17.59 24.57
N PHE A 409 5.50 18.88 24.95
CA PHE A 409 6.29 19.90 24.26
C PHE A 409 7.80 19.63 24.39
N GLN A 410 8.26 19.18 25.55
CA GLN A 410 9.65 18.76 25.74
C GLN A 410 10.00 17.55 24.86
N TRP A 411 9.10 16.57 24.76
CA TRP A 411 9.29 15.44 23.85
C TRP A 411 9.39 15.93 22.39
N HIS A 412 8.51 16.83 21.96
CA HIS A 412 8.52 17.39 20.61
C HIS A 412 9.84 18.12 20.31
N LEU A 413 10.31 18.93 21.26
CA LEU A 413 11.57 19.65 21.18
C LEU A 413 12.78 18.71 20.99
N GLN A 414 12.76 17.53 21.61
CA GLN A 414 13.87 16.57 21.56
C GLN A 414 13.84 15.65 20.33
N ASN A 415 12.66 15.40 19.77
CA ASN A 415 12.46 14.31 18.78
C ASN A 415 11.99 14.80 17.40
N VAL A 416 11.48 16.02 17.29
CA VAL A 416 10.87 16.54 16.06
C VAL A 416 11.48 17.88 15.65
N PHE A 417 11.73 18.77 16.60
CA PHE A 417 12.23 20.12 16.29
C PHE A 417 13.56 20.09 15.54
N LEU A 418 13.60 20.83 14.42
CA LEU A 418 14.80 21.05 13.62
C LEU A 418 15.55 22.25 14.21
N ALA A 419 16.55 22.01 15.05
CA ALA A 419 17.37 23.08 15.64
C ALA A 419 18.10 23.92 14.56
#